data_AF-A0A916ED51-F1
#
_entry.id   AF-A0A916ED51-F1
#
_cell.length_a   1.000
_cell.length_b   1.000
_cell.length_c   1.000
_cell.angle_alpha   90.00
_cell.angle_beta   90.00
_cell.angle_gamma   90.00
#
_symmetry.space_group_name_H-M   'P 1'
#
loop_
_entity.id
_entity.type
_entity.pdbx_description
1 polymer ?
#
loop_
_entity_poly.entity_id
_entity_poly.type
_entity_poly.pdbx_seq_one_letter_code
_entity_poly.pdbx_strand_id
1 'polypeptide(L)'
;MEALEKLMPKLMDEDITVIIKPQLNPNKKKHILVMHDESVFYANDGKKTYWGPKDHAPLNKKGNGLSLHISDFLTEIDSHLKFEDEETCVIMKPGNNRNGW
;
A
#
# COMPACT_ATOMS: atom_id res chain seq x y z
N MET A 1 -0.28 21.74 -7.67
CA MET A 1 0.25 20.40 -8.00
C MET A 1 1.25 20.48 -9.16
N GLU A 2 0.84 20.91 -10.36
CA GLU A 2 1.70 20.96 -11.57
C GLU A 2 3.05 21.68 -11.39
N ALA A 3 3.11 22.76 -10.61
CA ALA A 3 4.36 23.50 -10.36
C ALA A 3 5.38 22.70 -9.52
N LEU A 4 4.91 21.83 -8.62
CA LEU A 4 5.75 20.99 -7.77
C LEU A 4 6.20 19.73 -8.49
N GLU A 5 5.38 19.22 -9.41
CA GLU A 5 5.65 18.01 -10.19
C GLU A 5 6.96 18.12 -11.02
N LYS A 6 7.28 19.33 -11.50
CA LYS A 6 8.56 19.59 -12.20
C LYS A 6 9.80 19.40 -11.33
N LEU A 7 9.63 19.43 -10.00
CA LEU A 7 10.68 19.25 -9.01
C LEU A 7 10.67 17.84 -8.40
N MET A 8 9.75 16.99 -8.83
CA MET A 8 9.60 15.62 -8.36
C MET A 8 10.34 14.65 -9.28
N PRO A 9 10.97 13.61 -8.73
CA PRO A 9 11.39 12.45 -9.51
C PRO A 9 10.15 11.75 -10.09
N LYS A 10 10.34 11.10 -11.24
CA LYS A 10 9.29 10.32 -11.90
C LYS A 10 9.79 8.91 -12.16
N LEU A 11 8.88 7.94 -12.12
CA LEU A 11 9.16 6.61 -12.63
C LEU A 11 9.05 6.63 -14.16
N MET A 12 9.84 5.79 -14.84
CA MET A 12 9.71 5.61 -16.27
C MET A 12 8.49 4.72 -16.58
N ASP A 13 7.66 5.13 -17.53
CA ASP A 13 6.38 4.44 -17.82
C ASP A 13 6.62 3.00 -18.32
N GLU A 14 7.69 2.78 -19.09
CA GLU A 14 8.05 1.45 -19.62
C GLU A 14 8.71 0.55 -18.57
N ASP A 15 9.38 1.14 -17.58
CA ASP A 15 10.08 0.42 -16.52
C ASP A 15 10.05 1.23 -15.21
N ILE A 16 9.10 0.87 -14.35
CA ILE A 16 8.88 1.53 -13.06
C ILE A 16 10.04 1.36 -12.07
N THR A 17 11.05 0.54 -12.39
CA THR A 17 12.27 0.43 -11.59
C THR A 17 13.26 1.56 -11.87
N VAL A 18 13.08 2.29 -12.98
CA VAL A 18 13.95 3.39 -13.40
C VAL A 18 13.40 4.72 -12.90
N ILE A 19 14.20 5.43 -12.10
CA ILE A 19 13.84 6.74 -11.54
C ILE A 19 14.49 7.87 -12.36
N ILE A 20 13.66 8.69 -12.99
CA ILE A 20 14.05 9.90 -13.72
C ILE A 20 14.16 11.07 -12.72
N LYS A 21 15.37 11.63 -12.59
CA LYS A 21 15.63 12.78 -11.71
C LYS A 21 15.14 14.08 -12.36
N PRO A 22 14.53 15.00 -11.59
CA PRO A 22 14.11 16.29 -12.12
C PRO A 22 15.32 17.18 -12.41
N GLN A 23 15.18 18.06 -13.40
CA GLN A 23 16.15 19.12 -13.65
C GLN A 23 15.93 20.25 -12.65
N LEU A 24 16.86 20.39 -11.69
CA LEU A 24 16.74 21.37 -10.60
C LEU A 24 17.66 22.57 -10.85
N ASN A 25 17.11 23.77 -10.67
CA ASN A 25 17.92 24.99 -10.57
C ASN A 25 18.74 24.96 -9.27
N PRO A 26 19.91 25.63 -9.20
CA PRO A 26 20.78 25.61 -8.02
C PRO A 26 20.10 25.98 -6.69
N ASN A 27 19.05 26.80 -6.75
CA ASN A 27 18.29 27.26 -5.58
C ASN A 27 17.01 26.45 -5.32
N LYS A 28 16.81 25.30 -5.98
CA LYS A 28 15.63 24.45 -5.83
C LYS A 28 16.03 23.10 -5.24
N LYS A 29 15.17 22.59 -4.35
CA LYS A 29 15.32 21.26 -3.76
C LYS A 29 14.46 20.26 -4.51
N LYS A 30 14.84 18.99 -4.45
CA LYS A 30 13.99 17.86 -4.87
C LYS A 30 12.76 17.83 -3.97
N HIS A 31 11.60 17.60 -4.57
CA HIS A 31 10.36 17.35 -3.83
C HIS A 31 10.00 15.86 -3.94
N ILE A 32 9.53 15.28 -2.84
CA ILE A 32 8.97 13.92 -2.79
C ILE A 32 7.50 14.06 -2.41
N LEU A 33 6.62 13.43 -3.19
CA LEU A 33 5.22 13.30 -2.79
C LEU A 33 5.11 12.14 -1.80
N VAL A 34 4.54 12.43 -0.64
CA VAL A 34 4.21 11.45 0.39
C VAL A 34 2.69 11.37 0.44
N MET A 35 2.14 10.19 0.22
CA MET A 35 0.70 9.92 0.29
C MET A 35 0.42 9.02 1.48
N HIS A 36 -0.73 9.21 2.11
CA HIS A 36 -1.21 8.36 3.19
C HIS A 36 -2.41 7.55 2.71
N ASP A 37 -2.46 6.27 3.06
CA ASP A 37 -3.61 5.41 2.78
C ASP A 37 -3.88 4.43 3.93
N GLU A 38 -5.12 3.97 4.00
CA GLU A 38 -5.58 2.99 4.98
C GLU A 38 -6.31 1.83 4.30
N SER A 39 -6.01 0.61 4.75
CA SER A 39 -6.64 -0.60 4.23
C SER A 39 -6.94 -1.59 5.34
N VAL A 40 -8.04 -2.33 5.20
CA VAL A 40 -8.41 -3.40 6.13
C VAL A 40 -8.46 -4.71 5.38
N PHE A 41 -7.71 -5.70 5.87
CA PHE A 41 -7.65 -7.05 5.34
C PHE A 41 -8.30 -8.02 6.31
N TYR A 42 -9.12 -8.93 5.79
CA TYR A 42 -9.76 -9.96 6.58
C TYR A 42 -9.21 -11.36 6.27
N ALA A 43 -9.21 -12.23 7.29
CA ALA A 43 -8.68 -13.59 7.20
C ALA A 43 -9.39 -14.45 6.14
N ASN A 44 -10.66 -14.13 5.83
CA ASN A 44 -11.46 -14.83 4.85
C ASN A 44 -11.64 -14.03 3.53
N ASP A 45 -10.81 -13.01 3.25
CA ASP A 45 -10.79 -12.29 1.95
C ASP A 45 -10.22 -13.15 0.79
N GLY A 46 -10.02 -14.45 1.02
CA GLY A 46 -9.55 -15.39 0.02
C GLY A 46 -10.46 -15.50 -1.21
N LYS A 47 -9.91 -16.09 -2.28
CA LYS A 47 -10.64 -16.30 -3.53
C LYS A 47 -11.93 -17.10 -3.28
N LYS A 48 -13.05 -16.56 -3.77
CA LYS A 48 -14.35 -17.24 -3.77
C LYS A 48 -14.45 -18.31 -4.86
N THR A 49 -13.54 -18.29 -5.82
CA THR A 49 -13.46 -19.24 -6.93
C THR A 49 -12.47 -20.36 -6.60
N TYR A 50 -12.86 -21.58 -6.93
CA TYR A 50 -12.09 -22.80 -6.65
C TYR A 50 -12.12 -23.71 -7.88
N TRP A 51 -11.00 -24.37 -8.14
CA TRP A 51 -10.89 -25.43 -9.14
C TRP A 51 -10.77 -26.76 -8.43
N GLY A 52 -11.72 -27.67 -8.67
CA GLY A 52 -11.69 -29.02 -8.12
C GLY A 52 -12.76 -29.92 -8.72
N PRO A 53 -12.96 -31.11 -8.12
CA PRO A 53 -13.92 -32.09 -8.62
C PRO A 53 -15.31 -31.49 -8.76
N LYS A 54 -16.04 -31.89 -9.82
CA LYS A 54 -17.38 -31.38 -10.13
C LYS A 54 -18.37 -31.51 -8.97
N ASP A 55 -18.18 -32.53 -8.14
CA ASP A 55 -19.06 -32.85 -7.01
C ASP A 55 -18.50 -32.37 -5.65
N HIS A 56 -17.47 -31.52 -5.66
CA HIS A 56 -16.87 -30.98 -4.45
C HIS A 56 -16.98 -29.45 -4.41
N ALA A 57 -17.81 -28.95 -3.50
CA ALA A 57 -17.87 -27.54 -3.15
C ALA A 57 -17.00 -27.27 -1.91
N PRO A 58 -16.01 -26.36 -1.97
CA PRO A 58 -15.24 -26.01 -0.79
C PRO A 58 -16.13 -25.27 0.22
N LEU A 59 -16.09 -25.69 1.48
CA LEU A 59 -16.81 -25.03 2.54
C LEU A 59 -15.99 -23.84 3.06
N ASN A 60 -16.38 -22.64 2.67
CA ASN A 60 -15.77 -21.41 3.19
C ASN A 60 -16.24 -21.15 4.62
N LYS A 61 -15.34 -20.66 5.48
CA LYS A 61 -15.71 -20.19 6.82
C LYS A 61 -16.71 -19.04 6.69
N LYS A 62 -17.75 -19.03 7.53
CA LYS A 62 -18.76 -17.98 7.54
C LYS A 62 -18.18 -16.68 8.15
N GLY A 63 -18.50 -15.54 7.54
CA GLY A 63 -18.05 -14.22 7.98
C GLY A 63 -16.64 -13.87 7.49
N ASN A 64 -16.20 -12.64 7.76
CA ASN A 64 -14.91 -12.15 7.26
C ASN A 64 -13.71 -12.71 8.06
N GLY A 65 -13.94 -13.18 9.28
CA GLY A 65 -12.86 -13.65 10.16
C GLY A 65 -12.12 -12.47 10.80
N LEU A 66 -10.88 -12.74 11.25
CA LEU A 66 -10.04 -11.73 11.88
C LEU A 66 -9.65 -10.64 10.89
N SER A 67 -9.55 -9.39 11.35
CA SER A 67 -9.12 -8.25 10.54
C SER A 67 -7.76 -7.69 10.97
N LEU A 68 -7.07 -7.09 10.00
CA LEU A 68 -5.88 -6.28 10.16
C LEU A 68 -6.13 -4.94 9.49
N HIS A 69 -6.09 -3.85 10.25
CA HIS A 69 -6.15 -2.50 9.71
C HIS A 69 -4.73 -1.97 9.60
N ILE A 70 -4.32 -1.63 8.40
CA ILE A 70 -3.00 -1.11 8.07
C ILE A 70 -3.17 0.36 7.67
N SER A 71 -2.34 1.22 8.25
CA SER A 71 -2.27 2.65 7.94
C SER A 71 -0.81 2.99 7.66
N ASP A 72 -0.52 3.64 6.53
CA ASP A 72 0.87 3.88 6.12
C ASP A 72 1.07 5.09 5.23
N PHE A 73 2.30 5.59 5.19
CA PHE A 73 2.76 6.62 4.28
C PHE A 73 3.62 6.01 3.17
N LEU A 74 3.21 6.26 1.94
CA LEU A 74 3.83 5.74 0.73
C LEU A 74 4.40 6.88 -0.11
N THR A 75 5.51 6.61 -0.76
CA THR A 75 6.13 7.45 -1.77
C THR A 75 6.26 6.64 -3.06
N GLU A 76 6.14 7.29 -4.21
CA GLU A 76 6.29 6.60 -5.51
C GLU A 76 7.71 6.07 -5.72
N ILE A 77 8.70 6.61 -5.02
CA ILE A 77 10.12 6.33 -5.27
C ILE A 77 10.68 5.28 -4.32
N ASP A 78 10.42 5.46 -3.02
CA ASP A 78 11.05 4.68 -1.96
C ASP A 78 10.04 3.71 -1.30
N SER A 79 8.80 3.63 -1.84
CA SER A 79 7.69 2.86 -1.27
C SER A 79 7.35 3.35 0.14
N HIS A 80 7.42 2.48 1.15
CA HIS A 80 7.13 2.78 2.55
C HIS A 80 8.09 3.84 3.10
N LEU A 81 7.56 4.86 3.76
CA LEU A 81 8.39 5.86 4.42
C LEU A 81 9.05 5.27 5.67
N LYS A 82 10.38 5.37 5.74
CA LYS A 82 11.19 4.85 6.85
C LYS A 82 12.31 5.83 7.19
N PHE A 83 12.70 5.86 8.45
CA PHE A 83 13.84 6.62 8.93
C PHE A 83 14.63 5.78 9.94
N GLU A 84 15.85 5.39 9.57
CA GLU A 84 16.66 4.45 10.36
C GLU A 84 15.88 3.15 10.66
N ASP A 85 15.68 2.83 11.93
CA ASP A 85 14.90 1.67 12.39
C ASP A 85 13.41 1.98 12.60
N GLU A 86 12.96 3.22 12.35
CA GLU A 86 11.57 3.63 12.46
C GLU A 86 10.82 3.47 11.12
N GLU A 87 9.63 2.88 11.20
CA GLU A 87 8.72 2.70 10.07
C GLU A 87 7.41 3.45 10.31
N THR A 88 6.82 4.01 9.24
CA THR A 88 5.52 4.68 9.35
C THR A 88 4.32 3.72 9.37
N CYS A 89 4.53 2.46 9.02
CA CYS A 89 3.47 1.47 8.92
C CYS A 89 2.94 1.09 10.29
N VAL A 90 1.64 1.30 10.50
CA VAL A 90 0.95 0.90 11.73
C VAL A 90 -0.04 -0.22 11.42
N ILE A 91 0.14 -1.36 12.11
CA ILE A 91 -0.79 -2.49 12.07
C ILE A 91 -1.65 -2.51 13.32
N MET A 92 -2.95 -2.33 13.13
CA MET A 92 -3.97 -2.33 14.17
C MET A 92 -4.85 -3.58 14.08
N LYS A 93 -5.40 -4.01 15.21
CA LYS A 93 -6.32 -5.15 15.32
C LYS A 93 -7.70 -4.63 15.78
N PRO A 94 -8.57 -4.20 14.86
CA PRO A 94 -9.77 -3.46 15.21
C PRO A 94 -10.90 -4.36 15.76
N GLY A 95 -11.62 -3.86 16.77
CA GLY A 95 -12.74 -4.52 17.43
C GLY A 95 -12.33 -5.45 18.58
N ASN A 96 -13.20 -5.62 19.60
CA ASN A 96 -12.94 -6.44 20.79
C ASN A 96 -12.55 -7.89 20.44
N ASN A 97 -13.22 -8.45 19.42
CA ASN A 97 -12.96 -9.80 18.92
C ASN A 97 -12.10 -9.81 17.66
N ARG A 98 -11.52 -8.66 17.27
CA ARG A 98 -10.72 -8.49 16.05
C ARG A 98 -11.47 -8.80 14.75
N ASN A 99 -12.78 -8.57 14.71
CA ASN A 99 -13.62 -8.90 13.55
C ASN A 99 -13.78 -7.72 12.57
N GLY A 100 -13.07 -6.61 12.81
CA GLY A 100 -13.29 -5.35 12.09
C GLY A 100 -14.08 -4.36 12.93
N TRP A 101 -14.54 -3.31 12.25
CA TRP A 101 -15.44 -2.30 12.79
C TRP A 101 -16.90 -2.74 12.76
#